data_AF-A0AAU9T8P7-F1
#
_entry.id   AF-A0AAU9T8P7-F1
#
_cell.length_a   1.000
_cell.length_b   1.000
_cell.length_c   1.000
_cell.angle_alpha   90.00
_cell.angle_beta   90.00
_cell.angle_gamma   90.00
#
_symmetry.space_group_name_H-M   'P 1'
#
loop_
_entity.id
_entity.type
_entity.pdbx_description
1 polymer ?
#
loop_
_entity_poly.entity_id
_entity_poly.type
_entity_poly.pdbx_seq_one_letter_code
_entity_poly.pdbx_strand_id
1 'polypeptide(L)'
;MFFGEKSLISENNFSSSHLLQYIEVLLSKSRSQQRRNSVKTNYGWLKSKNPTDEVQEVGLDQFTNKILKLSSESCAAIAVKLDTLSDESIMLPSDIIDAFSKLLEEEENIRLLERNVKIVKEKGKMAKINPMQERRRGSLSFIFK
;
A
#
# COMPACT_ATOMS: atom_id res chain seq x y z
N MET A 1 19.35 38.33 2.96
CA MET A 1 18.59 37.59 1.94
C MET A 1 19.53 36.59 1.30
N PHE A 2 19.49 35.32 1.70
CA PHE A 2 20.23 34.24 1.05
C PHE A 2 19.22 33.33 0.33
N PHE A 3 19.52 33.11 -0.94
CA PHE A 3 18.75 32.33 -1.90
C PHE A 3 18.84 30.83 -1.61
N GLY A 4 17.69 30.15 -1.63
CA GLY A 4 17.56 28.87 -2.31
C GLY A 4 18.22 27.66 -1.67
N GLU A 5 17.78 27.26 -0.48
CA GLU A 5 17.80 25.84 -0.13
C GLU A 5 16.74 25.14 -0.98
N LYS A 6 17.14 24.66 -2.16
CA LYS A 6 16.48 23.50 -2.77
C LYS A 6 16.80 22.36 -1.83
N SER A 7 15.86 22.04 -0.93
CA SER A 7 15.86 20.76 -0.24
C SER A 7 15.96 19.71 -1.33
N LEU A 8 17.15 19.11 -1.42
CA LEU A 8 17.41 17.94 -2.22
C LEU A 8 16.34 16.94 -1.80
N ILE A 9 15.35 16.73 -2.66
CA ILE A 9 14.44 15.60 -2.57
C ILE A 9 15.38 14.41 -2.71
N SER A 10 15.88 13.93 -1.56
CA SER A 10 16.59 12.67 -1.46
C SER A 10 15.72 11.69 -2.21
N GLU A 11 16.22 11.17 -3.33
CA GLU A 11 15.46 10.27 -4.16
C GLU A 11 14.99 9.12 -3.27
N ASN A 12 13.69 9.11 -2.95
CA ASN A 12 13.02 8.10 -2.17
C ASN A 12 13.00 6.82 -3.03
N ASN A 13 14.15 6.17 -3.13
CA ASN A 13 14.40 4.99 -3.96
C ASN A 13 13.90 3.71 -3.28
N PHE A 14 12.81 3.82 -2.49
CA PHE A 14 12.17 2.65 -1.90
C PHE A 14 11.41 1.90 -2.99
N SER A 15 12.11 0.95 -3.61
CA SER A 15 11.59 0.11 -4.69
C SER A 15 10.85 -1.12 -4.16
N SER A 16 10.06 -1.75 -5.03
CA SER A 16 9.38 -3.03 -4.79
C SER A 16 10.31 -4.13 -4.27
N SER A 17 11.57 -4.15 -4.72
CA SER A 17 12.58 -5.10 -4.26
C SER A 17 12.96 -4.89 -2.78
N HIS A 18 13.01 -3.64 -2.33
CA HIS A 18 13.32 -3.32 -0.93
C HIS A 18 12.19 -3.76 0.00
N LEU A 19 10.93 -3.65 -0.44
CA LEU A 19 9.79 -4.14 0.31
C LEU A 19 9.83 -5.67 0.47
N LEU A 20 10.13 -6.40 -0.61
CA LEU A 20 10.27 -7.87 -0.56
C LEU A 20 11.39 -8.28 0.40
N GLN A 21 12.56 -7.68 0.26
CA GLN A 21 13.69 -7.94 1.15
C GLN A 21 13.36 -7.63 2.61
N TYR A 22 12.64 -6.54 2.87
CA TYR A 22 12.20 -6.18 4.21
C TYR A 22 11.28 -7.24 4.83
N ILE A 23 10.33 -7.76 4.06
CA ILE A 23 9.42 -8.80 4.52
C ILE A 23 10.18 -10.10 4.80
N GLU A 24 11.15 -10.48 3.95
CA GLU A 24 12.01 -11.64 4.20
C GLU A 24 12.79 -11.51 5.51
N VAL A 25 13.30 -10.31 5.81
CA VAL A 25 13.99 -10.02 7.07
C VAL A 25 13.02 -10.14 8.25
N LEU A 26 11.80 -9.60 8.14
CA LEU A 26 10.77 -9.71 9.17
C LEU A 26 10.38 -11.17 9.45
N LEU A 27 10.16 -11.97 8.40
CA LEU A 27 9.85 -13.39 8.54
C LEU A 27 11.00 -14.16 9.18
N SER A 28 12.24 -13.87 8.79
CA SER A 28 13.44 -14.47 9.38
C SER A 28 13.60 -14.12 10.86
N LYS A 29 13.32 -12.87 11.22
CA LYS A 29 13.32 -12.36 12.60
C LYS A 29 12.25 -13.05 13.44
N SER A 30 11.01 -13.11 12.94
CA SER A 30 9.89 -13.77 13.61
C SER A 30 10.15 -15.26 13.86
N ARG A 31 10.67 -16.00 12.86
CA ARG A 31 11.07 -17.41 13.02
C ARG A 31 12.14 -17.60 14.09
N SER A 32 13.16 -16.74 14.09
CA SER A 32 14.22 -16.78 15.09
C SER A 32 13.69 -16.55 16.50
N GLN A 33 12.71 -15.66 16.64
CA GLN A 33 12.04 -15.36 17.90
C GLN A 33 11.14 -16.50 18.36
N GLN A 34 10.39 -17.13 17.46
CA GLN A 34 9.58 -18.32 17.74
C GLN A 34 10.45 -19.48 18.24
N ARG A 35 11.59 -19.73 17.59
CA ARG A 35 12.56 -20.75 18.02
C ARG A 35 13.10 -20.46 19.42
N ARG A 36 13.49 -19.21 19.71
CA ARG A 36 13.97 -18.81 21.04
C ARG A 36 12.89 -18.98 22.12
N ASN A 37 11.65 -18.63 21.83
CA ASN A 37 10.53 -18.80 22.74
C ASN A 37 10.20 -20.28 23.00
N SER A 38 10.38 -21.15 21.99
CA SER A 38 10.20 -22.60 22.15
C SER A 38 11.20 -23.22 23.13
N VAL A 39 12.45 -22.72 23.13
CA VAL A 39 13.55 -23.22 23.98
C VAL A 39 13.45 -22.74 25.44
N LYS A 40 12.62 -21.74 25.76
CA LYS A 40 12.42 -21.23 27.13
C LYS A 40 11.69 -22.19 28.09
N THR A 41 11.21 -23.33 27.62
CA THR A 41 10.59 -24.34 28.48
C THR A 41 11.66 -25.24 29.09
N ASN A 42 11.44 -25.77 30.31
CA ASN A 42 12.38 -26.67 31.00
C ASN A 42 12.75 -27.94 30.20
N TYR A 43 12.01 -28.21 29.12
CA TYR A 43 12.19 -29.33 28.21
C TYR A 43 12.41 -28.88 26.75
N GLY A 44 12.94 -27.67 26.53
CA GLY A 44 13.14 -27.09 25.20
C GLY A 44 14.02 -27.95 24.27
N TRP A 45 14.88 -28.80 24.84
CA TRP A 45 15.72 -29.77 24.12
C TRP A 45 14.98 -31.03 23.67
N LEU A 46 13.80 -31.33 24.24
CA LEU A 46 12.94 -32.46 23.83
C LEU A 46 12.07 -32.12 22.62
N LYS A 47 11.92 -30.83 22.28
CA LYS A 47 11.29 -30.44 21.02
C LYS A 47 12.26 -30.70 19.89
N SER A 48 12.05 -31.80 19.16
CA SER A 48 12.72 -32.03 17.89
C SER A 48 12.40 -30.90 16.91
N LYS A 49 13.32 -30.64 15.97
CA LYS A 49 12.98 -29.85 14.77
C LYS A 49 11.75 -30.50 14.13
N ASN A 50 10.62 -29.80 14.13
CA ASN A 50 9.49 -30.23 13.31
C ASN A 50 9.93 -30.11 11.86
N PRO A 51 9.96 -31.20 11.07
CA PRO A 51 10.35 -31.15 9.67
C PRO A 51 9.41 -30.26 8.84
N THR A 52 8.20 -29.98 9.36
CA THR A 52 7.22 -29.06 8.76
C THR A 52 7.57 -27.58 8.94
N ASP A 53 8.40 -27.20 9.92
CA ASP A 53 8.83 -25.80 10.11
C ASP A 53 9.82 -25.35 9.03
N GLU A 54 10.46 -26.29 8.32
CA GLU A 54 11.37 -25.98 7.19
C GLU A 54 10.62 -25.81 5.86
N VAL A 55 9.36 -26.25 5.76
CA VAL A 55 8.59 -26.33 4.49
C VAL A 55 7.65 -25.14 4.27
N GLN A 56 7.40 -24.30 5.27
CA GLN A 56 6.71 -23.02 5.05
C GLN A 56 7.69 -22.00 4.44
N GLU A 57 8.22 -22.26 3.23
CA GLU A 57 8.54 -21.14 2.34
C GLU A 57 7.21 -20.49 1.98
N VAL A 58 6.79 -19.55 2.83
CA VAL A 58 5.53 -18.88 2.60
C VAL A 58 5.69 -18.05 1.35
N GLY A 59 4.89 -18.39 0.34
CA GLY A 59 4.96 -17.83 -1.01
C GLY A 59 4.84 -16.31 -1.01
N LEU A 60 5.97 -15.63 -0.92
CA LEU A 60 6.09 -14.23 -1.31
C LEU A 60 5.92 -14.08 -2.82
N ASP A 61 6.19 -15.16 -3.57
CA ASP A 61 5.97 -15.30 -5.00
C ASP A 61 4.55 -14.90 -5.43
N GLN A 62 3.54 -15.23 -4.63
CA GLN A 62 2.14 -14.89 -4.95
C GLN A 62 1.89 -13.37 -4.92
N PHE A 63 2.70 -12.60 -4.19
CA PHE A 63 2.56 -11.16 -4.04
C PHE A 63 3.47 -10.37 -4.97
N THR A 64 4.51 -10.99 -5.56
CA THR A 64 5.47 -10.31 -6.47
C THR A 64 4.77 -9.49 -7.55
N ASN A 65 3.80 -10.09 -8.25
CA ASN A 65 3.03 -9.44 -9.31
C ASN A 65 2.18 -8.26 -8.82
N LYS A 66 1.72 -8.28 -7.57
CA LYS A 66 0.97 -7.17 -6.97
C LYS A 66 1.92 -6.05 -6.56
N ILE A 67 3.05 -6.39 -5.94
CA ILE A 67 4.04 -5.43 -5.45
C ILE A 67 4.69 -4.65 -6.60
N LEU A 68 4.99 -5.31 -7.72
CA LEU A 68 5.55 -4.64 -8.91
C LEU A 68 4.64 -3.55 -9.50
N LYS A 69 3.34 -3.55 -9.18
CA LYS A 69 2.36 -2.57 -9.66
C LYS A 69 2.20 -1.36 -8.73
N LEU A 70 2.85 -1.38 -7.56
CA LEU A 70 2.78 -0.32 -6.56
C LEU A 70 3.78 0.80 -6.88
N SER A 71 3.47 2.01 -6.40
CA SER A 71 4.42 3.11 -6.38
C SER A 71 5.45 2.91 -5.27
N SER A 72 6.59 3.60 -5.37
CA SER A 72 7.60 3.62 -4.31
C SER A 72 7.06 4.15 -2.98
N GLU A 73 6.15 5.13 -3.04
CA GLU A 73 5.47 5.70 -1.88
C GLU A 73 4.55 4.68 -1.18
N SER A 74 3.71 3.96 -1.95
CA SER A 74 2.88 2.90 -1.38
C SER A 74 3.72 1.77 -0.78
N CYS A 75 4.83 1.41 -1.44
CA CYS A 75 5.74 0.40 -0.89
C CYS A 75 6.33 0.84 0.46
N ALA A 76 6.76 2.09 0.58
CA ALA A 76 7.30 2.63 1.82
C ALA A 76 6.22 2.70 2.92
N ALA A 77 5.01 3.13 2.56
CA ALA A 77 3.88 3.20 3.48
C ALA A 77 3.53 1.81 4.05
N ILE A 78 3.51 0.77 3.21
CA ILE A 78 3.28 -0.61 3.65
C ILE A 78 4.39 -1.06 4.61
N ALA A 79 5.66 -0.80 4.28
CA ALA A 79 6.79 -1.18 5.13
C ALA A 79 6.69 -0.57 6.53
N VAL A 80 6.36 0.73 6.61
CA VAL A 80 6.17 1.44 7.89
C VAL A 80 5.00 0.87 8.67
N LYS A 81 3.85 0.61 8.03
CA LYS A 81 2.71 0.00 8.70
C LYS A 81 3.05 -1.39 9.25
N LEU A 82 3.75 -2.22 8.48
CA LEU A 82 4.20 -3.52 8.95
C LEU A 82 5.14 -3.42 10.15
N ASP A 83 6.06 -2.44 10.14
CA ASP A 83 6.98 -2.20 11.24
C ASP A 83 6.21 -1.88 12.53
N THR A 84 5.24 -0.95 12.46
CA THR A 84 4.41 -0.57 13.61
C THR A 84 3.63 -1.75 14.21
N LEU A 85 3.10 -2.64 13.37
CA LEU A 85 2.39 -3.84 13.82
C LEU A 85 3.33 -4.87 14.46
N SER A 86 4.57 -4.94 13.97
CA SER A 86 5.59 -5.88 14.45
C SER A 86 6.24 -5.46 15.77
N ASP A 87 6.26 -4.15 16.07
CA ASP A 87 6.77 -3.62 17.33
C ASP A 87 5.77 -3.75 18.49
N GLU A 88 4.47 -3.68 18.19
CA GLU A 88 3.41 -3.80 19.21
C GLU A 88 3.17 -5.25 19.67
N SER A 89 3.50 -6.25 18.85
CA SER A 89 3.20 -7.65 19.15
C SER A 89 4.23 -8.64 18.61
N ILE A 90 4.47 -9.73 19.35
CA ILE A 90 5.27 -10.85 18.85
C ILE A 90 4.44 -11.61 17.81
N MET A 91 4.50 -11.17 16.56
CA MET A 91 3.77 -11.78 15.46
C MET A 91 4.40 -13.09 15.00
N LEU A 92 3.56 -14.11 14.74
CA LEU A 92 3.99 -15.31 14.04
C LEU A 92 4.25 -15.00 12.56
N PRO A 93 5.06 -15.80 11.86
CA PRO A 93 5.28 -15.60 10.44
C PRO A 93 3.97 -15.55 9.65
N SER A 94 3.02 -16.44 9.93
CA SER A 94 1.68 -16.45 9.32
C SER A 94 0.96 -15.11 9.45
N ASP A 95 1.03 -14.49 10.63
CA ASP A 95 0.32 -13.26 10.94
C ASP A 95 0.91 -12.08 10.15
N ILE A 96 2.23 -12.08 9.94
CA ILE A 96 2.93 -11.08 9.12
C ILE A 96 2.45 -11.16 7.66
N ILE A 97 2.27 -12.37 7.13
CA ILE A 97 1.81 -12.57 5.76
C ILE A 97 0.33 -12.18 5.60
N ASP A 98 -0.51 -12.54 6.57
CA ASP A 98 -1.92 -12.14 6.57
C ASP A 98 -2.07 -10.62 6.67
N ALA A 99 -1.29 -9.97 7.55
CA ALA A 99 -1.24 -8.52 7.65
C ALA A 99 -0.76 -7.88 6.33
N PHE A 100 0.29 -8.43 5.73
CA PHE A 100 0.80 -7.95 4.46
C PHE A 100 -0.23 -8.08 3.32
N SER A 101 -0.95 -9.19 3.24
CA SER A 101 -2.02 -9.38 2.25
C SER A 101 -3.13 -8.35 2.41
N LYS A 102 -3.56 -8.08 3.65
CA LYS A 102 -4.57 -7.05 3.94
C LYS A 102 -4.09 -5.65 3.53
N LEU A 103 -2.83 -5.31 3.83
CA LEU A 103 -2.26 -4.01 3.45
C LEU A 103 -2.19 -3.83 1.93
N LEU A 104 -1.90 -4.90 1.18
CA LEU A 104 -1.94 -4.87 -0.28
C LEU A 104 -3.35 -4.62 -0.83
N GLU A 105 -4.37 -5.23 -0.23
CA GLU A 105 -5.77 -5.01 -0.60
C GLU A 105 -6.24 -3.58 -0.25
N GLU A 106 -5.80 -3.05 0.88
CA GLU A 106 -6.06 -1.66 1.27
C GLU A 106 -5.50 -0.67 0.24
N GLU A 107 -4.24 -0.83 -0.17
CA GLU A 107 -3.62 0.04 -1.18
C GLU A 107 -4.33 -0.06 -2.54
N GLU A 108 -4.77 -1.26 -2.93
CA GLU A 108 -5.56 -1.45 -4.15
C GLU A 108 -6.90 -0.70 -4.08
N ASN A 109 -7.59 -0.79 -2.94
CA ASN A 109 -8.85 -0.08 -2.69
C ASN A 109 -8.66 1.44 -2.70
N ILE A 110 -7.60 1.96 -2.08
CA ILE A 110 -7.24 3.39 -2.10
C ILE A 110 -7.04 3.85 -3.55
N ARG A 111 -6.28 3.09 -4.35
CA ARG A 111 -6.03 3.42 -5.74
C ARG A 111 -7.30 3.43 -6.60
N LEU A 112 -8.26 2.53 -6.34
CA LEU A 112 -9.56 2.55 -7.00
C LEU A 112 -10.38 3.78 -6.60
N LEU A 113 -10.36 4.13 -5.31
CA LEU A 113 -11.03 5.32 -4.80
C LEU A 113 -10.47 6.60 -5.42
N GLU A 114 -9.14 6.74 -5.50
CA GLU A 114 -8.47 7.88 -6.14
C GLU A 114 -8.87 8.05 -7.59
N ARG A 115 -8.93 6.95 -8.36
CA ARG A 115 -9.41 6.97 -9.74
C ARG A 115 -10.86 7.44 -9.83
N ASN A 116 -11.74 6.92 -8.97
CA ASN A 116 -13.14 7.31 -8.94
C ASN A 116 -13.30 8.80 -8.58
N VAL A 117 -12.57 9.30 -7.58
CA VAL A 117 -12.57 10.72 -7.20
C VAL A 117 -12.05 11.58 -8.35
N LYS A 118 -11.02 11.15 -9.07
CA LYS A 118 -10.50 11.86 -10.24
C LYS A 118 -11.55 11.95 -11.35
N ILE A 119 -12.21 10.85 -11.68
CA ILE A 119 -13.30 10.80 -12.68
C ILE A 119 -14.44 11.74 -12.28
N VAL A 120 -14.87 11.72 -11.02
CA VAL A 120 -15.93 12.61 -10.53
C VAL A 120 -15.49 14.08 -10.60
N LYS A 121 -14.25 14.39 -10.22
CA LYS A 121 -13.69 15.75 -10.32
C LYS A 121 -13.63 16.22 -11.77
N GLU A 122 -13.24 15.37 -12.72
CA GLU A 122 -13.19 15.70 -14.14
C GLU A 122 -14.59 15.89 -14.75
N LYS A 123 -15.54 15.00 -14.44
CA LYS A 123 -16.95 15.16 -14.84
C LYS A 123 -17.58 16.43 -14.25
N GLY A 124 -17.29 16.75 -13.00
CA GLY A 124 -17.75 17.99 -12.34
C GLY A 124 -17.14 19.26 -12.94
N LYS A 125 -15.90 19.19 -13.45
CA LYS A 125 -15.27 20.29 -14.21
C LYS A 125 -15.91 20.46 -15.59
N MET A 126 -16.22 19.38 -16.29
CA MET A 126 -16.92 19.46 -17.59
C MET A 126 -18.34 19.99 -17.47
N ALA A 127 -19.07 19.66 -16.41
CA ALA A 127 -20.39 20.25 -16.14
C ALA A 127 -20.33 21.77 -15.86
N LYS A 128 -19.21 22.28 -15.33
CA LYS A 128 -18.99 23.73 -15.11
C LYS A 128 -18.56 24.49 -16.37
N ILE A 129 -18.03 23.81 -17.39
CA ILE A 129 -17.52 24.42 -18.65
C ILE A 129 -18.60 24.44 -19.74
N ASN A 130 -19.87 24.20 -19.41
CA ASN A 130 -20.97 24.48 -20.34
C ASN A 130 -21.70 25.79 -19.99
N PRO A 131 -21.09 26.98 -20.21
CA PRO A 131 -21.88 28.18 -20.35
C PRO A 131 -22.42 28.24 -21.79
N MET A 132 -23.75 28.28 -21.90
CA MET A 132 -24.46 28.98 -22.98
C MET A 132 -24.74 28.20 -24.28
N GLN A 133 -25.83 27.43 -24.27
CA GLN A 133 -26.83 27.42 -25.34
C GLN A 133 -28.12 27.98 -24.70
N GLU A 134 -28.81 29.00 -25.14
CA GLU A 134 -28.77 29.81 -26.36
C GLU A 134 -29.62 31.04 -26.00
N ARG A 135 -29.10 32.26 -26.22
CA ARG A 135 -29.92 33.46 -26.08
C ARG A 135 -31.04 33.35 -27.11
N ARG A 136 -32.24 32.96 -26.66
CA ARG A 136 -33.49 33.22 -27.40
C ARG A 136 -33.63 34.73 -27.54
N ARG A 137 -33.03 35.28 -28.59
CA ARG A 137 -33.30 36.65 -29.04
C ARG A 137 -34.77 36.66 -29.44
N GLY A 138 -35.58 37.38 -28.66
CA GLY A 138 -36.99 37.57 -28.95
C GLY A 138 -37.17 38.27 -30.30
N SER A 139 -37.97 37.68 -31.17
CA SER A 139 -38.59 38.39 -32.28
C SER A 139 -40.02 38.75 -31.85
N LEU A 140 -40.22 39.99 -31.41
CA LEU A 140 -41.55 40.60 -31.34
C LEU A 140 -41.90 41.04 -32.77
N SER A 141 -42.76 40.28 -33.43
CA SER A 141 -43.40 40.71 -34.67
C SER A 141 -44.60 41.61 -34.34
N PHE A 142 -44.53 42.89 -34.68
CA PHE A 142 -45.69 43.78 -34.66
C PHE A 142 -46.57 43.50 -35.87
N ILE A 143 -47.86 43.27 -35.63
CA ILE A 143 -48.90 43.24 -36.66
C ILE A 143 -49.43 44.68 -36.78
N PHE A 144 -49.18 45.34 -37.91
CA PHE A 144 -49.89 46.56 -38.27
C PHE A 144 -51.21 46.19 -38.97
N LYS A 145 -52.28 46.84 -38.53
CA LYS A 145 -53.67 46.69 -38.98
C LYS A 145 -53.96 47.57 -40.17
#